data_AF-A0A8H8X0L9-F1
#
_entry.id   AF-A0A8H8X0L9-F1
#
_cell.length_a   1.000
_cell.length_b   1.000
_cell.length_c   1.000
_cell.angle_alpha   90.00
_cell.angle_beta   90.00
_cell.angle_gamma   90.00
#
_symmetry.space_group_name_H-M   'P 1'
#
loop_
_entity.id
_entity.type
_entity.pdbx_description
1 polymer ?
#
loop_
_entity_poly.entity_id
_entity_poly.type
_entity_poly.pdbx_seq_one_letter_code
_entity_poly.pdbx_strand_id
1 'polypeptide(L)' 'MAAADRRIERLISLADQHGSDTDEPDHTVGDLQDMLRAAYAIMSPDQRDLFCSSNAVLSLLDVSDETL' A
#
# COMPACT_ATOMS: atom_id res chain seq x y z
N MET A 1 -6.11 -9.68 -16.82
CA MET A 1 -6.34 -9.12 -15.47
C MET A 1 -7.72 -9.51 -15.00
N ALA A 2 -7.77 -10.22 -13.88
CA ALA A 2 -9.01 -10.58 -13.19
C ALA A 2 -9.71 -9.32 -12.67
N ALA A 3 -10.99 -9.41 -12.34
CA ALA A 3 -11.78 -8.27 -11.88
C ALA A 3 -11.27 -7.67 -10.54
N ALA A 4 -10.64 -8.49 -9.68
CA ALA A 4 -9.99 -8.02 -8.45
C ALA A 4 -8.80 -7.10 -8.75
N ASP A 5 -7.98 -7.46 -9.74
CA ASP A 5 -6.83 -6.67 -10.20
C ASP A 5 -7.27 -5.28 -10.69
N ARG A 6 -8.49 -5.13 -11.23
CA ARG A 6 -8.98 -3.82 -11.68
C ARG A 6 -9.44 -2.90 -10.55
N ARG A 7 -9.86 -3.45 -9.41
CA ARG A 7 -10.36 -2.66 -8.28
C ARG A 7 -9.23 -1.98 -7.53
N ILE A 8 -8.13 -2.70 -7.29
CA ILE A 8 -6.98 -2.14 -6.60
C ILE A 8 -6.35 -0.99 -7.40
N GLU A 9 -6.17 -1.15 -8.72
CA GLU A 9 -5.66 -0.09 -9.60
C GLU A 9 -6.56 1.16 -9.57
N ARG A 10 -7.88 0.96 -9.49
CA ARG A 10 -8.82 2.08 -9.38
C ARG A 10 -8.69 2.80 -8.04
N LEU A 11 -8.50 2.08 -6.93
CA LEU A 11 -8.32 2.68 -5.61
C LEU A 11 -7.00 3.45 -5.52
N ILE A 12 -5.91 2.89 -6.06
CA ILE A 12 -4.61 3.58 -6.18
C ILE A 12 -4.77 4.87 -6.98
N SER A 13 -5.44 4.80 -8.14
CA SER A 13 -5.68 5.99 -8.98
C SER A 13 -6.50 7.06 -8.26
N LEU A 14 -7.41 6.69 -7.36
CA LEU A 14 -8.23 7.64 -6.60
C LEU A 14 -7.44 8.29 -5.47
N ALA A 15 -6.59 7.54 -4.77
CA ALA A 15 -5.67 8.10 -3.76
C ALA A 15 -4.67 9.08 -4.40
N ASP A 16 -4.17 8.75 -5.60
CA ASP A 16 -3.30 9.64 -6.38
C ASP A 16 -4.00 10.94 -6.82
N GLN A 17 -5.27 10.84 -7.25
CA GLN A 17 -6.08 11.99 -7.62
C GLN A 17 -6.46 12.87 -6.41
N HIS A 18 -6.64 12.30 -5.22
CA HIS A 18 -7.06 13.07 -4.06
C HIS A 18 -6.02 14.12 -3.63
N GLY A 19 -4.73 13.78 -3.70
CA GLY A 19 -3.67 14.77 -3.45
C GLY A 19 -3.49 15.79 -4.58
N SER A 20 -4.01 15.54 -5.79
CA SER A 20 -4.00 16.51 -6.89
C SER A 20 -5.03 17.64 -6.70
N ASP A 21 -6.11 17.39 -5.96
CA ASP A 21 -7.14 18.40 -5.66
C ASP A 21 -6.74 19.37 -4.52
N THR A 22 -5.63 19.08 -3.82
CA THR A 22 -5.17 19.81 -2.63
C THR A 22 -3.87 20.61 -2.83
N ASP A 23 -3.25 20.58 -4.02
CA ASP A 23 -1.94 21.22 -4.35
C ASP A 23 -0.78 20.85 -3.39
N GLU A 24 -0.97 19.79 -2.60
CA GLU A 24 -0.05 19.36 -1.55
C GLU A 24 0.37 17.91 -1.85
N PRO A 25 1.51 17.70 -2.55
CA PRO A 25 1.93 16.39 -3.03
C PRO A 25 2.20 15.37 -1.90
N ASP A 26 2.39 15.84 -0.67
CA ASP A 26 2.54 14.99 0.52
C ASP A 26 1.22 14.32 0.95
N HIS A 27 0.05 14.84 0.55
CA HIS A 27 -1.24 14.21 0.88
C HIS A 27 -1.45 12.89 0.17
N THR A 28 -1.06 12.78 -1.10
CA THR A 28 -1.13 11.51 -1.85
C THR A 28 -0.38 10.39 -1.14
N VAL A 29 0.79 10.70 -0.58
CA VAL A 29 1.60 9.72 0.17
C VAL A 29 0.87 9.32 1.45
N GLY A 30 0.27 10.28 2.17
CA GLY A 30 -0.55 10.01 3.35
C GLY A 30 -1.72 9.08 3.07
N ASP A 31 -2.48 9.35 2.01
CA ASP A 31 -3.66 8.56 1.62
C ASP A 31 -3.28 7.12 1.26
N LEU A 32 -2.18 6.92 0.53
CA LEU A 32 -1.68 5.59 0.20
C LEU A 32 -1.20 4.83 1.45
N GLN A 33 -0.56 5.51 2.40
CA GLN A 33 -0.19 4.90 3.68
C GLN A 33 -1.42 4.50 4.50
N ASP A 34 -2.45 5.33 4.54
CA ASP A 34 -3.69 5.03 5.26
C ASP A 34 -4.48 3.90 4.59
N MET A 35 -4.52 3.86 3.26
CA MET A 35 -5.09 2.73 2.52
C MET A 35 -4.34 1.43 2.84
N LEU A 36 -3.01 1.46 2.93
CA LEU A 36 -2.21 0.30 3.31
C LEU A 36 -2.49 -0.15 4.75
N ARG A 37 -2.61 0.79 5.71
CA ARG A 37 -2.98 0.47 7.10
C ARG A 37 -4.36 -0.17 7.18
N ALA A 38 -5.33 0.32 6.41
CA ALA A 38 -6.67 -0.26 6.34
C ALA A 38 -6.66 -1.68 5.77
N ALA A 39 -5.84 -1.93 4.73
CA ALA A 39 -5.64 -3.26 4.18
C ALA A 39 -5.00 -4.21 5.21
N TYR A 40 -3.94 -3.77 5.88
CA TYR A 40 -3.26 -4.56 6.91
C TYR A 40 -4.17 -4.95 8.08
N ALA A 41 -5.07 -4.05 8.48
CA ALA A 41 -6.03 -4.29 9.55
C ALA A 41 -7.00 -5.45 9.27
N ILE A 42 -7.35 -5.71 8.00
CA ILE A 42 -8.29 -6.79 7.62
C ILE A 42 -7.60 -8.10 7.21
N MET A 43 -6.28 -8.09 7.04
CA MET A 43 -5.50 -9.31 6.77
C MET A 43 -5.52 -10.28 7.96
N SER A 44 -5.45 -11.58 7.67
CA SER A 44 -5.17 -12.59 8.69
C SER A 44 -3.75 -12.44 9.23
N PRO A 45 -3.44 -13.01 10.42
CA PRO A 45 -2.06 -13.03 10.94
C PRO A 45 -1.05 -13.56 9.92
N ASP A 46 -1.31 -14.72 9.31
CA ASP A 46 -0.41 -15.31 8.31
C ASP A 46 -0.19 -14.40 7.07
N GLN A 47 -1.23 -13.66 6.66
CA GLN A 47 -1.13 -12.71 5.55
C GLN A 47 -0.29 -11.48 5.92
N ARG A 48 -0.35 -11.03 7.18
CA ARG A 48 0.48 -9.94 7.70
C ARG A 48 1.94 -10.37 7.76
N ASP A 49 2.22 -11.56 8.27
CA ASP A 49 3.57 -12.11 8.34
C ASP A 49 4.16 -12.26 6.93
N LEU A 50 3.38 -12.80 5.98
CA LEU A 50 3.78 -12.89 4.57
C LEU A 50 4.02 -11.51 3.94
N PHE A 51 3.19 -10.52 4.27
CA PHE A 51 3.35 -9.15 3.76
C PHE A 51 4.65 -8.52 4.28
N CYS A 52 4.90 -8.59 5.59
CA CYS A 52 6.07 -7.96 6.22
C CYS A 52 7.40 -8.64 5.81
N SER A 53 7.40 -9.95 5.60
CA SER A 53 8.58 -10.72 5.16
C SER A 53 8.75 -10.80 3.63
N SER A 54 7.83 -10.20 2.86
CA SER A 54 7.88 -10.25 1.40
C SER A 54 9.09 -9.50 0.87
N ASN A 55 9.98 -10.19 0.15
CA ASN A 55 11.11 -9.57 -0.55
C ASN A 55 10.68 -8.40 -1.44
N ALA A 56 9.48 -8.46 -2.05
CA ALA A 56 8.96 -7.38 -2.88
C ALA A 56 8.64 -6.13 -2.05
N VAL A 57 8.12 -6.29 -0.83
CA VAL A 57 7.82 -5.18 0.08
C VAL A 57 9.11 -4.62 0.69
N LEU A 58 9.99 -5.49 1.15
CA LEU A 58 11.29 -5.14 1.73
C LEU A 58 12.17 -4.35 0.74
N SER A 59 12.17 -4.77 -0.54
CA SER A 59 12.90 -4.08 -1.61
C SER A 59 12.42 -2.63 -1.85
N LEU A 60 11.16 -2.31 -1.55
CA LEU A 60 10.65 -0.93 -1.70
C LEU A 60 11.25 0.01 -0.65
N LEU A 61 11.68 -0.54 0.49
CA LEU A 61 12.22 0.22 1.61
C LEU A 61 13.76 0.13 1.69
N ASP A 62 14.39 -0.61 0.77
CA ASP A 62 15.83 -0.91 0.78
C ASP A 62 16.30 -1.54 2.11
N VAL A 63 15.47 -2.43 2.67
CA VAL A 63 15.72 -3.16 3.92
C VAL A 63 15.64 -4.66 3.69
N SER A 64 16.20 -5.47 4.61
CA SER A 64 16.04 -6.93 4.62
C SER A 64 15.16 -7.39 5.78
N ASP A 65 14.66 -8.63 5.71
CA ASP A 65 13.84 -9.21 6.78
C ASP A 65 14.60 -9.25 8.12
N GLU A 66 15.92 -9.44 8.08
CA GLU A 66 16.79 -9.42 9.28
C GLU A 66 16.90 -8.03 9.95
N THR A 67 16.42 -6.98 9.29
CA THR A 67 16.48 -5.58 9.78
C THR A 67 15.15 -5.03 10.29
N LEU A 68 14.08 -5.82 10.26
CA LEU A 68 12.78 -5.52 10.86
C LEU A 68 12.65 -6.12 12.27
#